data_AF-A0AAV3Q9M6-F1
#
_entry.id   AF-A0AAV3Q9M6-F1
#
_cell.length_a   1.000
_cell.length_b   1.000
_cell.length_c   1.000
_cell.angle_alpha   90.00
_cell.angle_beta   90.00
_cell.angle_gamma   90.00
#
_symmetry.space_group_name_H-M   'P 1'
#
loop_
_entity.id
_entity.type
_entity.pdbx_description
1 polymer ?
#
loop_
_entity_poly.entity_id
_entity_poly.type
_entity_poly.pdbx_seq_one_letter_code
_entity_poly.pdbx_strand_id
1 'polypeptide(L)'
;MGGKSLKVENFTRRNSFSLWQIKVRALLKREGFWTPLLKPAPNPEPENMAHSMLLLSLEDDIIAEVSEQDIVAELWCKLENLYMTKSLTNKLILKQRLFGLRM
;
A
#
# COMPACT_ATOMS: atom_id res chain seq x y z
N MET A 1 23.18 17.87 -9.42
CA MET A 1 22.87 16.53 -8.90
C MET A 1 21.36 16.33 -8.96
N GLY A 2 20.86 15.70 -10.02
CA GLY A 2 19.42 15.49 -10.18
C GLY A 2 18.97 14.29 -9.37
N GLY A 3 18.59 14.51 -8.10
CA GLY A 3 17.87 13.52 -7.34
C GLY A 3 16.54 13.26 -8.03
N LYS A 4 16.44 12.20 -8.84
CA LYS A 4 15.16 11.75 -9.36
C LYS A 4 14.26 11.49 -8.16
N SER A 5 13.26 12.36 -7.96
CA SER A 5 12.13 12.05 -7.09
C SER A 5 11.60 10.70 -7.54
N LEU A 6 11.87 9.65 -6.77
CA LEU A 6 11.31 8.33 -6.99
C LEU A 6 9.81 8.44 -6.69
N LYS A 7 9.04 8.93 -7.66
CA LYS A 7 7.59 8.81 -7.63
C LYS A 7 7.30 7.32 -7.72
N VAL A 8 6.76 6.76 -6.64
CA VAL A 8 6.17 5.42 -6.69
C VAL A 8 5.00 5.50 -7.68
N GLU A 9 4.96 4.57 -8.62
CA GLU A 9 3.81 4.44 -9.52
C GLU A 9 2.55 4.20 -8.69
N ASN A 10 1.47 4.88 -9.07
CA ASN A 10 0.20 4.76 -8.36
C ASN A 10 -0.26 3.29 -8.36
N PHE A 11 -0.74 2.84 -7.22
CA PHE A 11 -1.40 1.56 -7.12
C PHE A 11 -2.70 1.61 -7.90
N THR A 12 -2.83 0.67 -8.83
CA THR A 12 -4.07 0.44 -9.58
C THR A 12 -4.54 -0.98 -9.26
N ARG A 13 -5.82 -1.27 -9.45
CA ARG A 13 -6.38 -2.62 -9.25
C ARG A 13 -5.78 -3.69 -10.17
N ARG A 14 -5.06 -3.28 -11.22
CA ARG A 14 -4.36 -4.18 -12.17
C ARG A 14 -2.93 -4.49 -11.73
N ASN A 15 -2.33 -3.64 -10.91
CA ASN A 15 -0.95 -3.79 -10.48
C ASN A 15 -0.82 -4.79 -9.32
N SER A 16 0.37 -5.38 -9.18
CA SER A 16 0.65 -6.28 -8.06
C SER A 16 0.74 -5.48 -6.77
N PHE A 17 -0.28 -5.62 -5.91
CA PHE A 17 -0.32 -4.98 -4.60
C PHE A 17 0.96 -5.25 -3.80
N SER A 18 1.47 -6.50 -3.80
CA SER A 18 2.71 -6.84 -3.09
C SER A 18 3.94 -6.07 -3.60
N LEU A 19 4.04 -5.79 -4.90
CA LEU A 19 5.17 -5.03 -5.45
C LEU A 19 5.06 -3.55 -5.10
N TRP A 20 3.86 -2.99 -5.26
CA TRP A 20 3.59 -1.61 -4.84
C TRP A 20 3.86 -1.43 -3.35
N GLN A 21 3.39 -2.35 -2.52
CA GLN A 21 3.58 -2.35 -1.07
C GLN A 21 5.07 -2.34 -0.69
N ILE A 22 5.91 -3.16 -1.34
CA ILE A 22 7.35 -3.17 -1.10
C ILE A 22 7.97 -1.81 -1.48
N LYS A 23 7.58 -1.22 -2.61
CA LYS A 23 8.07 0.10 -3.06
C LYS A 23 7.69 1.20 -2.07
N VAL A 24 6.43 1.27 -1.64
CA VAL A 24 5.95 2.28 -0.67
C VAL A 24 6.62 2.09 0.68
N ARG A 25 6.75 0.85 1.18
CA ARG A 25 7.48 0.57 2.43
C ARG A 25 8.93 1.04 2.37
N ALA A 26 9.62 0.82 1.26
CA ALA A 26 11.00 1.27 1.07
C ALA A 26 11.09 2.81 1.06
N LEU A 27 10.12 3.47 0.42
CA LEU A 27 10.06 4.93 0.35
C LEU A 27 9.76 5.56 1.72
N LEU A 28 8.78 5.05 2.46
CA LEU A 28 8.49 5.53 3.82
C LEU A 28 9.65 5.31 4.80
N LYS A 29 10.40 4.20 4.65
CA LYS A 29 11.62 3.98 5.44
C LYS A 29 12.72 4.97 5.09
N ARG A 30 12.90 5.31 3.80
CA ARG A 30 13.90 6.28 3.36
C ARG A 30 13.62 7.67 3.91
N GLU A 31 12.36 8.09 3.91
CA GLU A 31 11.95 9.40 4.40
C GLU A 31 11.79 9.44 5.93
N GLY A 32 11.92 8.30 6.63
CA GLY A 32 11.82 8.23 8.09
C GLY A 32 10.38 8.14 8.63
N PHE A 33 9.38 8.00 7.76
CA PHE A 33 7.95 7.96 8.11
C PHE A 33 7.37 6.55 8.23
N TRP A 34 8.22 5.54 8.44
CA TRP A 34 7.76 4.17 8.67
C TRP A 34 7.25 3.95 10.11
N THR A 35 7.74 4.72 11.07
CA THR A 35 7.39 4.59 12.49
C THR A 35 5.91 4.84 12.81
N PRO A 36 5.24 5.86 12.23
CA PRO A 36 3.79 6.09 12.41
C PRO A 36 2.89 4.93 11.97
N LEU A 37 3.34 4.10 11.02
CA LEU A 37 2.57 2.93 10.56
C LEU A 37 2.56 1.78 11.57
N LEU A 38 3.54 1.71 12.48
CA LEU A 38 3.61 0.66 13.50
C LEU A 38 2.98 1.08 14.82
N LYS A 39 3.11 2.36 15.18
CA LYS A 39 2.56 2.93 16.40
C LYS A 39 2.13 4.38 16.12
N PRO A 40 0.95 4.81 16.62
CA PRO A 40 0.57 6.21 16.56
C PRO A 40 1.68 7.04 17.19
N ALA A 41 2.24 7.97 16.41
CA ALA A 41 3.33 8.79 16.86
C ALA A 41 2.79 9.85 17.83
N PRO A 42 3.53 10.22 18.89
CA PRO A 42 3.12 11.32 19.76
C PRO A 42 3.11 12.69 19.03
N ASN A 43 3.77 12.78 17.87
CA ASN A 43 3.75 13.95 16.99
C ASN A 43 2.90 13.68 15.74
N PRO A 44 1.97 14.58 15.38
CA PRO A 44 1.09 14.42 14.21
C PRO A 44 1.78 14.69 12.86
N GLU A 45 2.92 15.38 12.84
CA GLU A 45 3.65 15.71 11.59
C GLU A 45 4.07 14.48 10.76
N PRO A 46 4.82 13.49 11.29
CA PRO A 46 5.23 12.32 10.52
C PRO A 46 4.05 11.44 10.11
N GLU A 47 2.97 11.44 10.89
CA GLU A 47 1.74 10.69 10.60
C GLU A 47 0.98 11.30 9.41
N ASN A 48 0.75 12.61 9.42
CA ASN A 48 0.10 13.33 8.31
C ASN A 48 0.90 13.23 7.02
N MET A 49 2.24 13.24 7.11
CA MET A 49 3.10 13.08 5.95
C MET A 49 3.03 11.66 5.39
N ALA A 50 3.08 10.63 6.24
CA ALA A 50 2.90 9.25 5.82
C ALA A 50 1.52 9.03 5.18
N HIS A 51 0.45 9.60 5.75
CA HIS A 51 -0.91 9.53 5.22
C HIS A 51 -1.01 10.18 3.83
N SER A 52 -0.49 11.40 3.70
CA SER A 52 -0.45 12.12 2.41
C SER A 52 0.34 11.36 1.35
N MET A 53 1.51 10.82 1.70
CA MET A 53 2.33 10.02 0.78
C MET A 53 1.64 8.73 0.35
N LEU A 54 0.92 8.10 1.27
CA LEU A 54 0.15 6.89 0.96
C LEU A 54 -0.97 7.22 -0.03
N LEU A 55 -1.77 8.27 0.23
CA LEU A 55 -2.81 8.73 -0.69
C LEU A 55 -2.28 9.09 -2.07
N LEU A 56 -1.16 9.84 -2.13
CA LEU A 56 -0.52 10.22 -3.41
C LEU A 56 0.03 9.03 -4.21
N SER A 57 0.15 7.85 -3.58
CA SER A 57 0.59 6.62 -4.22
C SER A 57 -0.57 5.70 -4.64
N LEU A 58 -1.82 6.15 -4.52
CA LEU A 58 -3.04 5.43 -4.90
C LEU A 58 -3.72 6.09 -6.10
N GLU A 59 -4.57 5.34 -6.79
CA GLU A 59 -5.49 5.84 -7.82
C GLU A 59 -6.80 6.35 -7.18
N ASP A 60 -7.48 7.29 -7.82
CA ASP A 60 -8.65 8.00 -7.28
C ASP A 60 -9.80 7.06 -6.85
N ASP A 61 -9.98 5.94 -7.55
CA ASP A 61 -10.98 4.92 -7.22
C ASP A 61 -10.66 4.19 -5.91
N ILE A 62 -9.37 3.96 -5.64
CA ILE A 62 -8.89 3.35 -4.40
C ILE A 62 -8.92 4.37 -3.26
N ILE A 63 -8.58 5.63 -3.54
CA ILE A 63 -8.69 6.74 -2.58
C ILE A 63 -10.13 6.86 -2.09
N ALA A 64 -11.12 6.79 -2.98
CA ALA A 64 -12.53 6.81 -2.60
C ALA A 64 -12.90 5.64 -1.66
N GLU A 65 -12.38 4.43 -1.91
CA GLU A 65 -12.64 3.22 -1.13
C GLU A 65 -12.03 3.25 0.29
N VAL A 66 -10.99 4.07 0.49
CA VAL A 66 -10.26 4.19 1.76
C VAL A 66 -10.42 5.55 2.44
N SER A 67 -11.20 6.46 1.86
CA SER A 67 -11.43 7.83 2.33
C SER A 67 -12.01 7.94 3.76
N GLU A 68 -12.60 6.87 4.27
CA GLU A 68 -13.16 6.78 5.63
C GLU A 68 -12.08 6.66 6.72
N GLN A 69 -10.80 6.55 6.38
CA GLN A 69 -9.72 6.29 7.33
C GLN A 69 -8.81 7.51 7.47
N ASP A 70 -8.91 8.18 8.61
CA ASP A 70 -8.10 9.37 8.95
C ASP A 70 -6.72 8.95 9.52
N ILE A 71 -6.61 7.73 10.04
CA ILE A 71 -5.39 7.20 10.66
C ILE A 71 -4.60 6.39 9.63
N VAL A 72 -3.30 6.72 9.48
CA VAL A 72 -2.42 6.08 8.48
C VAL A 72 -2.27 4.58 8.69
N ALA A 73 -2.22 4.14 9.95
CA ALA A 73 -2.11 2.73 10.31
C ALA A 73 -3.38 1.94 9.95
N GLU A 74 -4.56 2.54 10.17
CA GLU A 74 -5.85 1.92 9.82
C GLU A 74 -6.03 1.87 8.31
N LEU A 75 -5.72 2.96 7.61
CA LEU A 75 -5.68 3.03 6.16
C LEU A 75 -4.79 1.93 5.56
N TRP A 76 -3.58 1.76 6.10
CA TRP A 76 -2.66 0.71 5.67
C TRP A 76 -3.21 -0.70 5.92
N CYS A 77 -3.82 -0.93 7.09
CA CYS A 77 -4.43 -2.22 7.44
C CYS A 77 -5.64 -2.54 6.53
N LYS A 78 -6.49 -1.55 6.23
CA LYS A 78 -7.63 -1.70 5.31
C LYS A 78 -7.15 -2.08 3.92
N LEU A 79 -6.10 -1.44 3.42
CA LEU A 79 -5.47 -1.77 2.14
C LEU A 79 -4.92 -3.20 2.12
N GLU A 80 -4.23 -3.63 3.17
CA GLU A 80 -3.77 -5.01 3.32
C GLU A 80 -4.97 -5.98 3.30
N ASN A 81 -6.02 -5.75 4.07
CA ASN A 81 -7.18 -6.64 4.10
C ASN A 81 -7.89 -6.73 2.73
N LEU A 82 -8.07 -5.61 2.04
CA LEU A 82 -8.75 -5.56 0.74
C LEU A 82 -7.94 -6.21 -0.37
N TYR A 83 -6.64 -5.95 -0.43
CA TYR A 83 -5.82 -6.27 -1.60
C TYR A 83 -4.84 -7.44 -1.37
N MET A 84 -4.45 -7.74 -0.13
CA MET A 84 -3.63 -8.91 0.20
C MET A 84 -4.44 -10.21 0.10
N THR A 85 -5.70 -10.21 0.56
CA THR A 85 -6.63 -11.34 0.40
C THR A 85 -6.86 -11.64 -1.08
N LYS A 86 -7.15 -10.61 -1.89
CA LYS A 86 -7.28 -10.75 -3.35
C LYS A 86 -6.00 -11.25 -4.01
N SER A 87 -4.82 -10.80 -3.54
CA SER A 87 -3.53 -11.30 -4.04
C SER A 87 -3.30 -12.77 -3.70
N LEU A 88 -3.63 -13.21 -2.48
CA LEU A 88 -3.51 -14.61 -2.07
C LEU A 88 -4.47 -15.51 -2.85
N THR A 89 -5.73 -15.10 -2.97
CA THR A 89 -6.73 -15.82 -3.79
C THR A 89 -6.30 -15.87 -5.25
N ASN A 90 -5.80 -14.76 -5.81
CA ASN A 90 -5.28 -14.73 -7.19
C ASN A 90 -4.07 -15.66 -7.35
N LYS A 91 -3.11 -15.67 -6.42
CA LYS A 91 -1.97 -16.59 -6.44
C LYS A 91 -2.42 -18.06 -6.35
N LEU A 92 -3.42 -18.35 -5.53
CA LEU A 92 -3.99 -19.69 -5.41
C LEU A 92 -4.69 -20.14 -6.69
N ILE A 93 -5.53 -19.28 -7.29
CA ILE A 93 -6.19 -19.53 -8.58
C ILE A 93 -5.14 -19.76 -9.68
N LEU A 94 -4.07 -18.94 -9.72
CA LEU A 94 -3.00 -19.11 -10.70
C LEU A 94 -2.27 -20.44 -10.51
N LYS A 95 -2.02 -20.88 -9.27
CA LYS A 95 -1.47 -22.21 -8.99
C LYS A 95 -2.43 -23.32 -9.43
N GLN A 96 -3.72 -23.21 -9.13
CA GLN A 96 -4.72 -24.18 -9.60
C GLN A 96 -4.73 -24.30 -11.13
N ARG A 97 -4.68 -23.19 -11.85
CA ARG A 97 -4.63 -23.17 -13.32
C ARG A 97 -3.32 -23.77 -13.86
N LEU A 98 -2.18 -23.44 -13.25
CA LEU A 98 -0.87 -23.92 -13.68
C LEU A 98 -0.71 -25.44 -13.46
N PHE A 99 -1.18 -25.93 -12.32
CA PHE A 99 -1.07 -27.35 -11.96
C PHE A 99 -2.30 -28.17 -12.38
N GLY A 100 -3.29 -27.55 -13.03
CA GLY A 100 -4.56 -28.21 -13.39
C GLY A 100 -5.33 -28.78 -12.20
N LEU A 101 -5.00 -28.35 -10.97
CA LEU A 101 -5.59 -28.87 -9.74
C LEU A 101 -7.05 -28.43 -9.68
N ARG A 102 -7.95 -29.35 -10.04
CA ARG A 102 -9.36 -29.29 -9.67
C ARG A 102 -9.44 -29.66 -8.20
N MET A 103 -9.83 -28.70 -7.35
CA MET A 103 -10.30 -29.02 -6.00
C MET A 103 -11.67 -29.71 -6.09
#